data_AF-A0A8H9L6A8-F1
#
_entry.id   AF-A0A8H9L6A8-F1
#
_cell.length_a   1.000
_cell.length_b   1.000
_cell.length_c   1.000
_cell.angle_alpha   90.00
_cell.angle_beta   90.00
_cell.angle_gamma   90.00
#
_symmetry.space_group_name_H-M   'P 1'
#
loop_
_entity.id
_entity.type
_entity.pdbx_description
1 polymer ?
#
loop_
_entity_poly.entity_id
_entity_poly.type
_entity_poly.pdbx_seq_one_letter_code
_entity_poly.pdbx_strand_id
1 'polypeptide(L)'
;MSVTPSLTHALLPAGTDLSGLGARVARHAGGEASLRPGDRAGEVAFGGYRFFLVLGDGTGACSELGELRDVILKVATDDERGQTFGAVLTFGGLSPDPDMDHFNDAVFLMEEVEALCPGAILFDPQSGERIP
;
A
#
# COMPACT_ATOMS: atom_id res chain seq x y z
N MET A 1 10.44 9.31 -22.54
CA MET A 1 9.13 8.71 -22.19
C MET A 1 8.99 8.84 -20.69
N SER A 2 7.88 9.42 -20.19
CA SER A 2 7.58 9.44 -18.76
C SER A 2 7.13 8.04 -18.39
N VAL A 3 7.96 7.30 -17.67
CA VAL A 3 7.61 5.94 -17.24
C VAL A 3 6.79 6.09 -15.97
N THR A 4 5.52 5.70 -16.02
CA THR A 4 4.66 5.74 -14.85
C THR A 4 5.22 4.76 -13.82
N PRO A 5 5.50 5.18 -12.58
CA PRO A 5 5.90 4.24 -11.54
C PRO A 5 4.78 3.22 -11.33
N SER A 6 5.15 1.95 -11.13
CA SER A 6 4.19 0.91 -10.75
C SER A 6 3.75 1.19 -9.31
N LEU A 7 2.46 1.46 -9.13
CA LEU A 7 1.85 1.76 -7.84
C LEU A 7 0.90 0.62 -7.46
N THR A 8 1.14 -0.01 -6.33
CA THR A 8 0.26 -1.05 -5.78
C THR A 8 -0.48 -0.49 -4.58
N HIS A 9 -1.78 -0.77 -4.46
CA HIS A 9 -2.63 -0.20 -3.41
C HIS A 9 -3.28 -1.28 -2.55
N ALA A 10 -3.38 -1.02 -1.25
CA ALA A 10 -4.11 -1.83 -0.30
C ALA A 10 -5.09 -0.96 0.50
N LEU A 11 -6.35 -1.38 0.55
CA LEU A 11 -7.35 -0.79 1.43
C LEU A 11 -7.29 -1.43 2.80
N LEU A 12 -7.24 -0.60 3.83
CA LEU A 12 -7.13 -1.05 5.21
C LEU A 12 -8.48 -0.93 5.92
N PRO A 13 -8.92 -1.95 6.67
CA PRO A 13 -10.14 -1.88 7.47
C PRO A 13 -10.13 -0.69 8.43
N ALA A 14 -11.32 -0.12 8.67
CA ALA A 14 -11.48 0.91 9.67
C ALA A 14 -11.04 0.38 11.06
N GLY A 15 -10.29 1.19 11.80
CA GLY A 15 -9.74 0.82 13.11
C GLY A 15 -8.40 0.09 13.06
N THR A 16 -7.83 -0.17 11.88
CA THR A 16 -6.46 -0.69 11.74
C THR A 16 -5.46 0.23 12.47
N ASP A 17 -4.55 -0.36 13.25
CA ASP A 17 -3.44 0.40 13.83
C ASP A 17 -2.42 0.77 12.75
N LEU A 18 -2.46 2.06 12.39
CA LEU A 18 -1.61 2.66 11.37
C LEU A 18 -0.23 3.07 11.89
N SER A 19 0.01 3.03 13.20
CA SER A 19 1.25 3.51 13.80
C SER A 19 2.45 2.69 13.34
N GLY A 20 3.34 3.33 12.57
CA GLY A 20 4.53 2.68 12.04
C GLY A 20 4.23 1.50 11.12
N LEU A 21 3.04 1.46 10.49
CA LEU A 21 2.60 0.32 9.68
C LEU A 21 3.60 -0.03 8.58
N GLY A 22 4.15 0.95 7.86
CA GLY A 22 5.15 0.69 6.82
C GLY A 22 6.42 0.03 7.35
N ALA A 23 6.88 0.41 8.54
CA ALA A 23 8.03 -0.24 9.17
C ALA A 23 7.72 -1.67 9.64
N ARG A 24 6.49 -1.91 10.10
CA ARG A 24 6.01 -3.24 10.48
C ARG A 24 5.92 -4.16 9.26
N VAL A 25 5.32 -3.69 8.16
CA VAL A 25 5.22 -4.45 6.90
C VAL A 25 6.61 -4.79 6.38
N ALA A 26 7.50 -3.80 6.29
CA ALA A 26 8.88 -4.02 5.87
C ALA A 26 9.59 -5.09 6.72
N ARG A 27 9.52 -4.97 8.06
CA ARG A 27 10.14 -5.95 8.97
C ARG A 27 9.54 -7.34 8.82
N HIS A 28 8.22 -7.43 8.62
CA HIS A 28 7.53 -8.70 8.47
C HIS A 28 7.92 -9.40 7.17
N ALA A 29 8.09 -8.64 6.08
CA ALA A 29 8.67 -9.12 4.82
C ALA A 29 10.17 -9.46 4.92
N GLY A 30 10.84 -9.16 6.03
CA GLY A 30 12.30 -9.32 6.15
C GLY A 30 13.11 -8.20 5.49
N GLY A 31 12.47 -7.09 5.13
CA GLY A 31 13.09 -5.86 4.64
C GLY A 31 13.43 -4.84 5.73
N GLU A 32 14.01 -3.72 5.30
CA GLU A 32 14.37 -2.59 6.15
C GLU A 32 13.54 -1.35 5.78
N ALA A 33 13.08 -0.58 6.76
CA ALA A 33 12.36 0.67 6.51
C ALA A 33 13.08 1.84 7.18
N SER A 34 13.22 2.93 6.44
CA SER A 34 13.71 4.21 6.99
C SER A 34 12.56 5.05 7.55
N LEU A 35 11.70 4.43 8.36
CA LEU A 35 10.46 5.01 8.88
C LEU A 35 10.49 5.09 10.41
N ARG A 36 10.14 6.26 10.95
CA ARG A 36 9.92 6.50 12.37
C ARG A 36 8.47 6.20 12.76
N PRO A 37 8.20 5.96 14.06
CA PRO A 37 6.82 5.90 14.54
C PRO A 37 6.05 7.18 14.20
N GLY A 38 4.93 7.02 13.50
CA GLY A 38 4.07 8.12 13.04
C GLY A 38 4.36 8.63 11.62
N ASP A 39 5.44 8.17 10.98
CA ASP A 39 5.70 8.52 9.58
C ASP A 39 4.62 7.91 8.69
N ARG A 40 4.10 8.74 7.78
CA ARG A 40 3.08 8.36 6.80
C ARG A 40 3.62 8.10 5.41
N ALA A 41 4.90 8.40 5.18
CA ALA A 41 5.56 8.09 3.94
C ALA A 41 7.05 7.87 4.20
N GLY A 42 7.67 7.04 3.37
CA GLY A 42 9.11 6.80 3.42
C GLY A 42 9.52 5.59 2.62
N GLU A 43 10.79 5.23 2.73
CA GLU A 43 11.40 4.19 1.90
C GLU A 43 11.46 2.85 2.64
N VAL A 44 11.18 1.79 1.89
CA VAL A 44 11.26 0.39 2.30
C VAL A 44 12.19 -0.33 1.34
N ALA A 45 13.28 -0.87 1.86
CA ALA A 45 14.20 -1.73 1.12
C ALA A 45 13.79 -3.20 1.30
N PHE A 46 13.53 -3.89 0.18
CA PHE A 46 13.12 -5.29 0.14
C PHE A 46 13.58 -5.93 -1.18
N GLY A 47 14.01 -7.19 -1.15
CA GLY A 47 14.41 -7.93 -2.37
C GLY A 47 15.60 -7.37 -3.15
N GLY A 48 16.33 -6.39 -2.59
CA GLY A 48 17.37 -5.63 -3.30
C GLY A 48 16.88 -4.32 -3.93
N TYR A 49 15.57 -4.07 -3.87
CA TYR A 49 14.91 -2.89 -4.37
C TYR A 49 14.50 -1.94 -3.25
N ARG A 50 14.11 -0.71 -3.64
CA ARG A 50 13.63 0.34 -2.76
C ARG A 50 12.27 0.79 -3.24
N PHE A 51 11.29 0.61 -2.36
CA PHE A 51 9.91 1.03 -2.55
C PHE A 51 9.65 2.28 -1.74
N PHE A 52 8.91 3.22 -2.33
CA PHE A 52 8.31 4.32 -1.60
C PHE A 52 6.95 3.88 -1.10
N LEU A 53 6.75 3.90 0.21
CA LEU A 53 5.48 3.66 0.84
C LEU A 53 4.81 4.99 1.16
N VAL A 54 3.50 5.05 0.96
CA VAL A 54 2.64 6.15 1.39
C VAL A 54 1.39 5.58 2.04
N LEU A 55 1.09 6.04 3.25
CA LEU A 55 -0.14 5.78 3.98
C LEU A 55 -0.97 7.06 4.00
N GLY A 56 -2.23 6.96 3.56
CA GLY A 56 -3.20 8.03 3.78
C GLY A 56 -4.49 7.52 4.38
N ASP A 57 -4.93 8.22 5.41
CA ASP A 57 -6.15 8.00 6.18
C ASP A 57 -7.10 9.22 6.07
N GLY A 58 -6.81 10.14 5.12
CA GLY A 58 -7.58 11.35 4.90
C GLY A 58 -7.37 12.47 5.93
N THR A 59 -6.45 12.32 6.89
CA THR A 59 -6.24 13.31 7.96
C THR A 59 -5.04 14.24 7.73
N GLY A 60 -4.30 14.09 6.62
CA GLY A 60 -3.13 14.91 6.27
C GLY A 60 -3.47 16.13 5.41
N ALA A 61 -2.77 17.25 5.63
CA ALA A 61 -3.01 18.54 4.96
C ALA A 61 -2.75 18.53 3.43
N CYS A 62 -2.13 17.48 2.89
CA CYS A 62 -1.91 17.25 1.47
C CYS A 62 -2.27 15.81 1.08
N SER A 63 -3.26 15.22 1.75
CA SER A 63 -3.72 13.87 1.45
C SER A 63 -4.39 13.86 0.07
N GLU A 64 -3.66 13.52 -1.00
CA GLU A 64 -4.23 13.15 -2.31
C GLU A 64 -5.22 11.99 -2.19
N LEU A 65 -5.11 11.24 -1.08
CA LEU A 65 -6.10 10.27 -0.65
C LEU A 65 -7.47 10.86 -0.33
N GLY A 66 -7.63 12.17 -0.11
CA GLY A 66 -8.96 12.77 -0.06
C GLY A 66 -9.72 12.63 -1.40
N GLU A 67 -9.01 12.68 -2.52
CA GLU A 67 -9.58 12.58 -3.87
C GLU A 67 -9.71 11.12 -4.35
N LEU A 68 -8.74 10.26 -4.01
CA LEU A 68 -8.78 8.82 -4.31
C LEU A 68 -9.74 8.04 -3.40
N ARG A 69 -9.98 8.52 -2.18
CA ARG A 69 -10.87 7.88 -1.19
C ARG A 69 -12.28 7.69 -1.74
N ASP A 70 -12.86 8.67 -2.43
CA ASP A 70 -14.23 8.54 -2.93
C ASP A 70 -14.34 7.55 -4.11
N VAL A 71 -13.27 7.34 -4.87
CA VAL A 71 -13.26 6.34 -5.95
C VAL A 71 -13.01 4.96 -5.36
N ILE A 72 -11.97 4.80 -4.53
CA ILE A 72 -11.59 3.51 -3.98
C ILE A 72 -12.60 3.03 -2.93
N LEU A 73 -13.09 3.90 -2.02
CA LEU A 73 -14.12 3.52 -1.04
C LEU A 73 -15.49 3.28 -1.68
N LYS A 74 -15.83 3.93 -2.80
CA LYS A 74 -17.08 3.65 -3.51
C LYS A 74 -17.03 2.32 -4.27
N VAL A 75 -15.85 1.90 -4.71
CA VAL A 75 -15.62 0.55 -5.27
C VAL A 75 -15.53 -0.50 -4.15
N ALA A 76 -15.08 -0.11 -2.97
CA ALA A 76 -14.82 -1.00 -1.85
C ALA A 76 -15.76 -0.87 -0.66
N THR A 77 -16.94 -0.24 -0.79
CA THR A 77 -18.06 -0.65 0.07
C THR A 77 -18.39 -2.07 -0.36
N ASP A 78 -17.71 -3.01 0.29
CA ASP A 78 -17.99 -4.44 0.21
C ASP A 78 -19.34 -4.63 0.89
N ASP A 79 -20.42 -4.26 0.19
CA ASP A 79 -21.81 -4.42 0.63
C ASP A 79 -22.12 -5.89 0.95
N GLU A 80 -21.32 -6.83 0.43
CA GLU A 80 -21.39 -8.27 0.74
C GLU A 80 -20.74 -8.64 2.09
N ARG A 81 -19.71 -7.90 2.55
CA ARG A 81 -19.05 -8.14 3.85
C ARG A 81 -19.43 -7.15 4.96
N GLY A 82 -20.10 -6.05 4.62
CA GLY A 82 -20.45 -4.99 5.59
C GLY A 82 -19.23 -4.30 6.23
N GLN A 83 -18.09 -4.32 5.53
CA GLN A 83 -16.81 -3.87 6.07
C GLN A 83 -16.51 -2.44 5.63
N THR A 84 -16.18 -1.57 6.59
CA THR A 84 -15.79 -0.17 6.32
C THR A 84 -14.27 -0.06 6.23
N PHE A 85 -13.76 0.70 5.26
CA PHE A 85 -12.33 0.97 5.09
C PHE A 85 -11.97 2.39 5.52
N GLY A 86 -10.83 2.53 6.19
CA GLY A 86 -10.42 3.79 6.84
C GLY A 86 -9.14 4.41 6.30
N ALA A 87 -8.31 3.63 5.61
CA ALA A 87 -7.03 4.09 5.09
C ALA A 87 -6.62 3.31 3.84
N VAL A 88 -5.66 3.87 3.11
CA VAL A 88 -5.02 3.23 1.96
C VAL A 88 -3.52 3.26 2.15
N LEU A 89 -2.90 2.11 1.86
CA LEU A 89 -1.46 1.95 1.80
C LEU A 89 -1.06 1.78 0.34
N THR A 90 -0.10 2.57 -0.10
CA THR A 90 0.43 2.55 -1.46
C THR A 90 1.91 2.23 -1.42
N PHE A 91 2.35 1.28 -2.24
CA PHE A 91 3.77 1.05 -2.54
C PHE A 91 4.06 1.48 -3.97
N GLY A 92 5.11 2.27 -4.14
CA GLY A 92 5.58 2.74 -5.43
C GLY A 92 7.02 2.35 -5.67
N GLY A 93 7.27 1.69 -6.79
CA GLY A 93 8.61 1.37 -7.25
C GLY A 93 9.19 2.46 -8.15
N LEU A 94 10.52 2.67 -8.09
CA LEU A 94 11.24 3.35 -9.17
C LEU A 94 11.11 2.58 -10.50
N SER A 95 10.86 3.32 -11.59
CA SER A 95 10.70 2.81 -12.94
C SER A 95 11.65 3.57 -13.90
N PRO A 96 12.23 2.94 -14.94
CA PRO A 96 12.01 1.55 -15.37
C PRO A 96 12.81 0.54 -14.54
N ASP A 97 12.11 -0.50 -14.06
CA ASP A 97 12.74 -1.75 -13.62
C ASP A 97 12.85 -2.67 -14.85
N PRO A 98 14.07 -3.01 -15.31
CA PRO A 98 14.27 -3.85 -16.48
C PRO A 98 13.97 -5.34 -16.23
N ASP A 99 13.90 -5.79 -14.98
CA ASP A 99 13.95 -7.21 -14.64
C ASP A 99 12.58 -7.82 -14.28
N MET A 100 11.52 -7.00 -14.15
CA MET A 100 10.17 -7.38 -13.67
C MET A 100 10.12 -7.89 -12.22
N ASP A 101 11.26 -8.14 -11.56
CA ASP A 101 11.34 -8.63 -10.19
C ASP A 101 10.76 -7.64 -9.17
N HIS A 102 10.82 -6.35 -9.46
CA HIS A 102 10.23 -5.30 -8.62
C HIS A 102 8.70 -5.41 -8.51
N PHE A 103 8.02 -6.01 -9.49
CA PHE A 103 6.58 -6.28 -9.43
C PHE A 103 6.28 -7.45 -8.48
N ASN A 104 7.03 -8.55 -8.58
CA ASN A 104 6.84 -9.70 -7.70
C ASN A 104 7.09 -9.32 -6.25
N ASP A 105 8.13 -8.53 -6.00
CA ASP A 105 8.47 -8.04 -4.67
C ASP A 105 7.41 -7.08 -4.09
N ALA A 106 6.76 -6.27 -4.93
CA ALA A 106 5.64 -5.43 -4.51
C ALA A 106 4.41 -6.28 -4.12
N VAL A 107 4.12 -7.35 -4.85
CA VAL A 107 3.04 -8.29 -4.52
C VAL A 107 3.33 -9.00 -3.19
N PHE A 108 4.56 -9.47 -2.97
CA PHE A 108 4.97 -10.05 -1.68
C PHE A 108 4.77 -9.06 -0.53
N LEU A 109 5.22 -7.80 -0.68
CA LEU A 109 4.98 -6.76 0.34
C LEU A 109 3.48 -6.57 0.64
N MET A 110 2.61 -6.75 -0.35
CA MET A 110 1.16 -6.64 -0.18
C MET A 110 0.53 -7.84 0.53
N GLU A 111 1.01 -9.05 0.28
CA GLU A 111 0.61 -10.22 1.06
C GLU A 111 0.93 -10.02 2.56
N GLU A 112 2.07 -9.39 2.86
CA GLU A 112 2.43 -9.06 4.25
C GLU A 112 1.54 -7.97 4.86
N VAL A 113 0.97 -7.09 4.04
CA VAL A 113 -0.07 -6.14 4.50
C VAL A 113 -1.31 -6.89 4.94
N GLU A 114 -1.77 -7.88 4.17
CA GLU A 114 -2.94 -8.68 4.54
C GLU A 114 -2.70 -9.47 5.84
N ALA A 115 -1.50 -10.05 5.99
CA ALA A 115 -1.12 -10.77 7.21
C ALA A 115 -1.17 -9.86 8.47
N LEU A 116 -0.75 -8.60 8.34
CA LEU A 116 -0.73 -7.63 9.43
C LEU A 116 -2.05 -6.87 9.63
N CYS A 117 -2.88 -6.79 8.58
CA CYS A 117 -4.16 -6.10 8.55
C CYS A 117 -5.24 -7.02 7.97
N PRO A 118 -5.70 -8.04 8.74
CA PRO A 118 -6.67 -9.01 8.24
C PRO A 118 -7.93 -8.34 7.68
N GLY A 119 -8.31 -8.73 6.45
CA GLY A 119 -9.42 -8.11 5.72
C GLY A 119 -9.03 -6.86 4.93
N ALA A 120 -7.74 -6.56 4.79
CA ALA A 120 -7.27 -5.64 3.77
C ALA A 120 -7.64 -6.14 2.37
N ILE A 121 -7.93 -5.22 1.45
CA ILE A 121 -8.18 -5.54 0.05
C ILE A 121 -6.98 -5.05 -0.76
N LEU A 122 -6.37 -5.95 -1.52
CA LEU A 122 -5.21 -5.68 -2.35
C LEU A 122 -5.67 -5.43 -3.80
N PHE A 123 -5.05 -4.47 -4.47
CA PHE A 123 -5.32 -4.14 -5.87
C PHE A 123 -4.08 -4.37 -6.71
N ASP A 124 -4.26 -5.05 -7.84
CA ASP A 124 -3.24 -5.32 -8.83
C ASP A 124 -2.78 -3.99 -9.46
N PRO A 125 -1.47 -3.73 -9.53
CA PRO A 125 -0.95 -2.45 -9.96
C PRO A 125 -0.97 -2.27 -11.50
N GLN A 126 -1.20 -3.33 -12.27
CA GLN A 126 -1.31 -3.29 -13.73
C GLN A 126 -2.76 -3.14 -14.20
N SER A 127 -3.68 -3.92 -13.63
CA SER A 127 -5.09 -3.93 -14.02
C SER A 127 -5.95 -2.98 -13.18
N GLY A 128 -5.49 -2.63 -11.97
CA GLY A 128 -6.31 -1.94 -10.98
C GLY A 128 -7.43 -2.82 -10.41
N GLU A 129 -7.46 -4.10 -10.76
CA GLU A 129 -8.45 -5.06 -10.27
C GLU A 129 -8.06 -5.58 -8.90
N ARG A 130 -9.05 -6.06 -8.14
CA ARG A 130 -8.80 -6.70 -6.84
C ARG A 130 -8.03 -8.00 -7.03
N ILE A 131 -6.99 -8.20 -6.22
CA ILE A 131 -6.33 -9.51 -6.08
C ILE A 131 -7.21 -10.39 -5.17
N PRO A 132 -7.62 -11.59 -5.61
CA PRO A 132 -8.54 -12.45 -4.88
C PRO A 132 -7.95 -13.08 -3.62
#